data_AF-U7QAM4-F1
#
_entry.id   AF-U7QAM4-F1
#
_cell.length_a   1.000
_cell.length_b   1.000
_cell.length_c   1.000
_cell.angle_alpha   90.00
_cell.angle_beta   90.00
_cell.angle_gamma   90.00
#
_symmetry.space_group_name_H-M   'P 1'
#
loop_
_entity.id
_entity.type
_entity.pdbx_description
1 polymer ?
#
loop_
_entity_poly.entity_id
_entity_poly.type
_entity_poly.pdbx_seq_one_letter_code
_entity_poly.pdbx_strand_id
1 'polypeptide(L)'
;GNNLILNAPNGNIILDAVGSSGNGLGEITVNSSGITQFNATVNASSLTTDTAGITELNADITTTGENGQNYGDAVNILNNITLTGDEINFNNNVSGENTSLTLQPFSSSFPVEIGGNSNNNLSVLNLTNTELNFLQNGFNLITVGSNNTGTITAAGNVSFRDPVILQSGTSFIETTGFTITGTDNAAITLNANQNINVSNIINPNGNINFTTNNGSINANNLLGRSVNLTTGGGNITLNLNQNFSLNNPNVQTNGGNFSINSPALIQLLGSGNIQTTGGNITLSATNINSEIDFNSNNYQGQGGNINLTATEGTISTANLNSSGLTGGDITVVAPTAIITGEINSSGSIDDGGNVIIDPVGDVEVELINAQGGPNGQGGDVLLESTGGFVRVTRSFIDQNNINASISTAGGQGGGSITIRHQGGLANEPIASFEVGNTNLTENDNGTAAAITTGEFTINSDNSFPESFTVGNIAIQTDDIDVTPTPTPTPTPTPTPTPTPTPTPTP
;
A
#
# COMPACT_ATOMS: atom_id res chain seq x y z
N GLY A 1 -4.41 0.12 47.48
CA GLY A 1 -5.00 -0.49 48.68
C GLY A 1 -3.92 -1.04 49.60
N ASN A 2 -4.27 -1.94 50.53
CA ASN A 2 -3.28 -2.67 51.34
C ASN A 2 -2.61 -3.77 50.50
N ASN A 3 -1.35 -4.08 50.81
CA ASN A 3 -0.63 -5.18 50.17
C ASN A 3 -1.16 -6.55 50.62
N LEU A 4 -1.05 -7.55 49.76
CA LEU A 4 -1.45 -8.94 50.00
C LEU A 4 -0.30 -9.87 49.64
N ILE A 5 0.11 -10.72 50.58
CA ILE A 5 1.10 -11.78 50.34
C ILE A 5 0.47 -13.12 50.67
N LEU A 6 0.47 -14.04 49.71
CA LEU A 6 -0.04 -15.39 49.87
C LEU A 6 1.08 -16.40 49.65
N ASN A 7 1.22 -17.37 50.56
CA ASN A 7 2.26 -18.39 50.51
C ASN A 7 1.65 -19.77 50.67
N ALA A 8 1.80 -20.62 49.65
CA ALA A 8 1.44 -22.03 49.67
C ALA A 8 2.58 -22.86 49.05
N PRO A 9 3.69 -23.10 49.78
CA PRO A 9 4.92 -23.67 49.20
C PRO A 9 4.78 -25.05 48.54
N ASN A 10 3.67 -25.77 48.80
CA ASN A 10 3.38 -27.08 48.23
C ASN A 10 1.90 -27.24 47.83
N GLY A 11 1.14 -26.15 47.70
CA GLY A 11 -0.31 -26.20 47.53
C GLY A 11 -0.81 -25.14 46.56
N ASN A 12 -2.05 -25.29 46.11
CA ASN A 12 -2.67 -24.35 45.19
C ASN A 12 -3.18 -23.10 45.92
N ILE A 13 -3.19 -21.98 45.21
CA ILE A 13 -3.85 -20.74 45.63
C ILE A 13 -4.92 -20.42 44.60
N ILE A 14 -6.18 -20.37 45.03
CA ILE A 14 -7.32 -20.07 44.17
C ILE A 14 -7.94 -18.76 44.66
N LEU A 15 -8.02 -17.79 43.77
CA LEU A 15 -8.46 -16.43 44.02
C LEU A 15 -9.68 -16.13 43.14
N ASP A 16 -10.81 -15.83 43.77
CA ASP A 16 -11.98 -15.30 43.08
C ASP A 16 -11.84 -13.78 42.96
N ALA A 17 -12.74 -13.00 43.55
CA ALA A 17 -12.69 -11.54 43.46
C ALA A 17 -11.51 -10.96 44.26
N VAL A 18 -10.60 -10.23 43.59
CA VAL A 18 -9.45 -9.56 44.21
C VAL A 18 -9.45 -8.08 43.88
N GLY A 19 -9.83 -7.25 44.86
CA GLY A 19 -10.04 -5.82 44.66
C GLY A 19 -11.28 -5.52 43.81
N SER A 20 -11.58 -4.24 43.61
CA SER A 20 -12.63 -3.80 42.69
C SER A 20 -12.17 -2.58 41.90
N SER A 21 -12.86 -2.27 40.79
CA SER A 21 -12.63 -1.02 40.06
C SER A 21 -12.74 0.18 41.01
N GLY A 22 -11.76 1.09 40.94
CA GLY A 22 -11.63 2.24 41.84
C GLY A 22 -11.20 1.95 43.28
N ASN A 23 -11.17 0.68 43.71
CA ASN A 23 -10.75 0.25 45.05
C ASN A 23 -9.83 -0.99 44.97
N GLY A 24 -8.76 -0.88 44.18
CA GLY A 24 -7.78 -1.95 44.05
C GLY A 24 -6.96 -2.18 45.31
N LEU A 25 -6.40 -3.39 45.45
CA LEU A 25 -5.40 -3.69 46.47
C LEU A 25 -4.09 -2.92 46.21
N GLY A 26 -3.15 -3.02 47.16
CA GLY A 26 -1.78 -2.56 46.96
C GLY A 26 -1.01 -3.55 46.08
N GLU A 27 0.20 -3.88 46.47
CA GLU A 27 0.98 -4.94 45.82
C GLU A 27 0.44 -6.32 46.19
N ILE A 28 0.35 -7.22 45.21
CA ILE A 28 -0.02 -8.61 45.42
C ILE A 28 1.18 -9.49 45.09
N THR A 29 1.60 -10.32 46.04
CA THR A 29 2.60 -11.37 45.83
C THR A 29 1.98 -12.73 46.13
N VAL A 30 2.04 -13.65 45.18
CA VAL A 30 1.51 -15.01 45.31
C VAL A 30 2.64 -16.00 45.09
N ASN A 31 2.96 -16.77 46.13
CA ASN A 31 4.03 -17.77 46.08
C ASN A 31 3.44 -19.18 46.24
N SER A 32 3.48 -20.00 45.20
CA SER A 32 2.86 -21.32 45.14
C SER A 32 3.64 -22.24 44.21
N SER A 33 4.08 -23.41 44.70
CA SER A 33 4.64 -24.43 43.81
C SER A 33 3.56 -25.24 43.07
N GLY A 34 2.28 -25.01 43.38
CA GLY A 34 1.12 -25.64 42.76
C GLY A 34 0.50 -24.74 41.69
N ILE A 35 -0.83 -24.72 41.62
CA ILE A 35 -1.58 -23.84 40.72
C ILE A 35 -1.92 -22.53 41.44
N THR A 36 -1.58 -21.39 40.85
CA THR A 36 -2.09 -20.06 41.21
C THR A 36 -3.21 -19.70 40.24
N GLN A 37 -4.46 -19.83 40.66
CA GLN A 37 -5.63 -19.62 39.79
C GLN A 37 -6.36 -18.32 40.11
N PHE A 38 -6.58 -17.48 39.10
CA PHE A 38 -7.39 -16.26 39.18
C PHE A 38 -8.73 -16.46 38.44
N ASN A 39 -9.80 -16.71 39.21
CA ASN A 39 -11.15 -17.01 38.73
C ASN A 39 -12.02 -15.78 38.45
N ALA A 40 -11.68 -14.63 39.03
CA ALA A 40 -12.37 -13.36 38.77
C ALA A 40 -11.37 -12.21 38.62
N THR A 41 -11.88 -11.06 38.17
CA THR A 41 -11.06 -9.90 37.85
C THR A 41 -10.19 -9.46 39.04
N VAL A 42 -8.94 -9.15 38.75
CA VAL A 42 -7.98 -8.61 39.73
C VAL A 42 -7.77 -7.12 39.48
N ASN A 43 -7.91 -6.32 40.54
CA ASN A 43 -7.57 -4.89 40.54
C ASN A 43 -6.56 -4.61 41.66
N ALA A 44 -5.34 -4.21 41.29
CA ALA A 44 -4.24 -4.02 42.25
C ALA A 44 -3.29 -2.89 41.82
N SER A 45 -2.33 -2.56 42.69
CA SER A 45 -1.19 -1.73 42.28
C SER A 45 -0.21 -2.55 41.43
N SER A 46 0.05 -3.79 41.83
CA SER A 46 0.90 -4.73 41.07
C SER A 46 0.51 -6.18 41.40
N LEU A 47 0.94 -7.09 40.53
CA LEU A 47 0.82 -8.54 40.75
C LEU A 47 2.17 -9.20 40.47
N THR A 48 2.62 -10.06 41.37
CA THR A 48 3.82 -10.88 41.20
C THR A 48 3.54 -12.33 41.61
N THR A 49 3.88 -13.27 40.71
CA THR A 49 3.94 -14.71 41.03
C THR A 49 5.38 -15.16 41.19
N ASP A 50 5.60 -16.25 41.93
CA ASP A 50 6.92 -16.87 42.04
C ASP A 50 7.28 -17.67 40.78
N THR A 51 8.43 -18.35 40.81
CA THR A 51 8.98 -19.05 39.64
C THR A 51 8.58 -20.53 39.56
N ALA A 52 7.95 -21.06 40.60
CA ALA A 52 7.50 -22.44 40.67
C ALA A 52 6.00 -22.51 40.35
N GLY A 53 5.53 -23.66 39.86
CA GLY A 53 4.11 -23.87 39.61
C GLY A 53 3.62 -23.38 38.25
N ILE A 54 2.32 -23.09 38.20
CA ILE A 54 1.60 -22.59 37.02
C ILE A 54 0.60 -21.52 37.49
N THR A 55 0.54 -20.40 36.78
CA THR A 55 -0.52 -19.41 36.92
C THR A 55 -1.63 -19.67 35.89
N GLU A 56 -2.87 -19.77 36.34
CA GLU A 56 -4.05 -19.93 35.49
C GLU A 56 -4.93 -18.67 35.53
N LEU A 57 -5.19 -18.07 34.38
CA LEU A 57 -5.99 -16.86 34.24
C LEU A 57 -7.35 -17.17 33.60
N ASN A 58 -8.42 -17.02 34.37
CA ASN A 58 -9.81 -17.11 33.91
C ASN A 58 -10.50 -15.75 33.77
N ALA A 59 -9.87 -14.66 34.22
CA ALA A 59 -10.42 -13.31 34.17
C ALA A 59 -9.33 -12.22 34.05
N ASP A 60 -9.74 -11.02 33.64
CA ASP A 60 -8.85 -9.88 33.40
C ASP A 60 -8.05 -9.44 34.64
N ILE A 61 -6.84 -8.95 34.40
CA ILE A 61 -5.94 -8.42 35.43
C ILE A 61 -5.64 -6.96 35.11
N THR A 62 -5.91 -6.07 36.06
CA THR A 62 -5.61 -4.63 35.96
C THR A 62 -4.69 -4.18 37.10
N THR A 63 -3.53 -3.64 36.73
CA THR A 63 -2.54 -3.06 37.65
C THR A 63 -2.28 -1.60 37.32
N THR A 64 -2.23 -0.75 38.34
CA THR A 64 -2.11 0.71 38.16
C THR A 64 -0.76 1.30 38.58
N GLY A 65 0.12 0.51 39.21
CA GLY A 65 1.42 0.96 39.68
C GLY A 65 2.55 0.60 38.70
N GLU A 66 3.69 1.28 38.85
CA GLU A 66 4.87 1.13 37.97
C GLU A 66 5.44 -0.30 37.95
N ASN A 67 5.30 -1.06 39.03
CA ASN A 67 5.73 -2.46 39.10
C ASN A 67 4.87 -3.41 38.24
N GLY A 68 3.70 -2.96 37.78
CA GLY A 68 2.86 -3.67 36.81
C GLY A 68 2.53 -5.12 37.18
N GLN A 69 2.65 -6.00 36.19
CA GLN A 69 2.43 -7.44 36.32
C GLN A 69 3.75 -8.18 36.08
N ASN A 70 4.07 -9.15 36.93
CA ASN A 70 5.25 -10.00 36.78
C ASN A 70 4.88 -11.46 37.05
N TYR A 71 4.81 -12.25 35.98
CA TYR A 71 4.52 -13.67 36.06
C TYR A 71 5.84 -14.45 36.08
N GLY A 72 6.20 -15.01 37.22
CA GLY A 72 7.46 -15.73 37.42
C GLY A 72 7.44 -17.16 36.86
N ASP A 73 6.25 -17.76 36.78
CA ASP A 73 5.98 -19.14 36.38
C ASP A 73 5.24 -19.19 35.03
N ALA A 74 4.95 -20.39 34.54
CA ALA A 74 4.21 -20.56 33.29
C ALA A 74 2.77 -20.06 33.44
N VAL A 75 2.23 -19.41 32.41
CA VAL A 75 0.88 -18.82 32.43
C VAL A 75 -0.03 -19.56 31.44
N ASN A 76 -1.19 -19.99 31.91
CA ASN A 76 -2.25 -20.58 31.10
C ASN A 76 -3.44 -19.62 30.99
N ILE A 77 -3.75 -19.23 29.76
CA ILE A 77 -4.86 -18.36 29.40
C ILE A 77 -6.08 -19.23 29.08
N LEU A 78 -7.00 -19.33 30.03
CA LEU A 78 -8.13 -20.25 30.00
C LEU A 78 -9.42 -19.64 29.41
N ASN A 79 -9.47 -18.30 29.30
CA ASN A 79 -10.56 -17.54 28.67
C ASN A 79 -9.96 -16.45 27.77
N ASN A 80 -10.80 -15.62 27.15
CA ASN A 80 -10.31 -14.38 26.54
C ASN A 80 -9.92 -13.40 27.65
N ILE A 81 -8.65 -13.02 27.70
CA ILE A 81 -8.07 -12.24 28.80
C ILE A 81 -7.49 -10.92 28.30
N THR A 82 -7.76 -9.87 29.05
CA THR A 82 -7.06 -8.59 28.96
C THR A 82 -6.16 -8.40 30.18
N LEU A 83 -4.86 -8.24 29.93
CA LEU A 83 -3.87 -7.80 30.91
C LEU A 83 -3.63 -6.30 30.70
N THR A 84 -4.04 -5.51 31.68
CA THR A 84 -3.88 -4.05 31.68
C THR A 84 -2.85 -3.63 32.72
N GLY A 85 -1.78 -3.00 32.27
CA GLY A 85 -0.71 -2.49 33.12
C GLY A 85 0.32 -1.77 32.28
N ASP A 86 0.93 -0.72 32.83
CA ASP A 86 2.01 0.00 32.15
C ASP A 86 3.30 -0.83 32.04
N GLU A 87 3.33 -1.99 32.71
CA GLU A 87 4.40 -2.98 32.63
C GLU A 87 3.82 -4.40 32.81
N ILE A 88 4.21 -5.35 31.96
CA ILE A 88 3.71 -6.73 31.95
C ILE A 88 4.86 -7.65 31.56
N ASN A 89 5.36 -8.43 32.52
CA ASN A 89 6.50 -9.31 32.35
C ASN A 89 6.09 -10.77 32.38
N PHE A 90 6.56 -11.54 31.39
CA PHE A 90 6.49 -12.99 31.38
C PHE A 90 7.89 -13.58 31.51
N ASN A 91 8.12 -14.39 32.54
CA ASN A 91 9.41 -15.05 32.76
C ASN A 91 9.41 -16.52 32.31
N ASN A 92 8.29 -16.99 31.76
CA ASN A 92 8.11 -18.37 31.31
C ASN A 92 6.99 -18.43 30.26
N ASN A 93 6.78 -19.63 29.70
CA ASN A 93 5.81 -19.88 28.63
C ASN A 93 4.40 -19.41 29.00
N VAL A 94 3.75 -18.75 28.04
CA VAL A 94 2.35 -18.34 28.09
C VAL A 94 1.59 -19.13 27.04
N SER A 95 0.61 -19.92 27.45
CA SER A 95 -0.17 -20.78 26.56
C SER A 95 -1.65 -20.40 26.56
N GLY A 96 -2.31 -20.60 25.42
CA GLY A 96 -3.75 -20.46 25.27
C GLY A 96 -4.23 -21.36 24.14
N GLU A 97 -5.36 -22.04 24.33
CA GLU A 97 -5.94 -22.93 23.32
C GLU A 97 -7.20 -22.29 22.74
N ASN A 98 -7.10 -21.70 21.55
CA ASN A 98 -8.18 -20.94 20.89
C ASN A 98 -8.74 -19.78 21.75
N THR A 99 -7.91 -19.21 22.62
CA THR A 99 -8.23 -18.02 23.41
C THR A 99 -7.57 -16.78 22.83
N SER A 100 -8.12 -15.61 23.15
CA SER A 100 -7.51 -14.32 22.81
C SER A 100 -6.81 -13.69 24.02
N LEU A 101 -5.63 -13.12 23.80
CA LEU A 101 -4.86 -12.39 24.81
C LEU A 101 -4.65 -10.94 24.38
N THR A 102 -5.05 -9.99 25.22
CA THR A 102 -4.76 -8.56 25.02
C THR A 102 -3.74 -8.10 26.06
N LEU A 103 -2.65 -7.50 25.60
CA LEU A 103 -1.61 -6.85 26.40
C LEU A 103 -1.69 -5.35 26.15
N GLN A 104 -2.11 -4.56 27.14
CA GLN A 104 -2.31 -3.12 26.95
C GLN A 104 -1.82 -2.28 28.13
N PRO A 105 -1.34 -1.05 27.88
CA PRO A 105 -1.07 -0.09 28.94
C PRO A 105 -2.33 0.28 29.73
N PHE A 106 -2.13 0.67 31.00
CA PHE A 106 -3.18 1.23 31.85
C PHE A 106 -3.32 2.74 31.61
N SER A 107 -2.18 3.44 31.55
CA SER A 107 -2.10 4.87 31.38
C SER A 107 -2.52 5.29 29.96
N SER A 108 -3.28 6.38 29.88
CA SER A 108 -3.76 6.90 28.61
C SER A 108 -2.62 7.37 27.72
N SER A 109 -2.65 6.96 26.46
CA SER A 109 -1.63 7.24 25.45
C SER A 109 -0.22 6.79 25.84
N PHE A 110 -0.11 5.82 26.75
CA PHE A 110 1.18 5.27 27.15
C PHE A 110 1.78 4.43 26.00
N PRO A 111 3.07 4.57 25.67
CA PRO A 111 3.66 3.87 24.54
C PRO A 111 3.94 2.39 24.84
N VAL A 112 4.14 1.61 23.77
CA VAL A 112 4.58 0.21 23.84
C VAL A 112 5.85 0.05 23.01
N GLU A 113 6.82 -0.70 23.50
CA GLU A 113 8.01 -1.10 22.75
C GLU A 113 8.04 -2.63 22.63
N ILE A 114 8.18 -3.15 21.41
CA ILE A 114 8.27 -4.60 21.13
C ILE A 114 9.67 -5.01 20.65
N GLY A 115 10.09 -6.23 20.96
CA GLY A 115 11.31 -6.84 20.44
C GLY A 115 12.62 -6.32 21.05
N GLY A 116 12.53 -5.48 22.09
CA GLY A 116 13.69 -5.05 22.87
C GLY A 116 14.37 -6.19 23.64
N ASN A 117 15.47 -5.87 24.33
CA ASN A 117 16.24 -6.84 25.15
C ASN A 117 16.18 -6.55 26.66
N SER A 118 15.46 -5.52 27.10
CA SER A 118 15.40 -5.11 28.51
C SER A 118 14.02 -4.64 28.92
N ASN A 119 13.58 -5.02 30.12
CA ASN A 119 12.32 -4.57 30.75
C ASN A 119 12.53 -3.38 31.69
N ASN A 120 13.59 -2.61 31.48
CA ASN A 120 14.00 -1.56 32.42
C ASN A 120 13.48 -0.17 32.02
N ASN A 121 12.79 -0.05 30.88
CA ASN A 121 12.31 1.23 30.40
C ASN A 121 10.89 1.51 30.92
N LEU A 122 10.81 2.15 32.08
CA LEU A 122 9.53 2.48 32.73
C LEU A 122 8.67 3.53 31.98
N SER A 123 9.13 4.03 30.84
CA SER A 123 8.37 5.02 30.03
C SER A 123 7.53 4.37 28.92
N VAL A 124 7.59 3.05 28.78
CA VAL A 124 6.83 2.27 27.80
C VAL A 124 6.45 0.93 28.42
N LEU A 125 5.38 0.30 27.92
CA LEU A 125 5.14 -1.11 28.16
C LEU A 125 6.11 -1.89 27.29
N ASN A 126 7.10 -2.56 27.89
CA ASN A 126 8.10 -3.32 27.15
C ASN A 126 7.62 -4.74 26.94
N LEU A 127 7.70 -5.24 25.72
CA LEU A 127 7.55 -6.65 25.40
C LEU A 127 8.82 -7.09 24.68
N THR A 128 9.78 -7.60 25.44
CA THR A 128 11.06 -8.05 24.89
C THR A 128 10.90 -9.20 23.93
N ASN A 129 11.94 -9.43 23.13
CA ASN A 129 12.00 -10.62 22.30
C ASN A 129 11.92 -11.92 23.10
N THR A 130 12.45 -11.95 24.33
CA THR A 130 12.31 -13.13 25.20
C THR A 130 10.85 -13.37 25.57
N GLU A 131 10.13 -12.32 25.98
CA GLU A 131 8.72 -12.41 26.35
C GLU A 131 7.82 -12.77 25.17
N LEU A 132 8.03 -12.15 24.01
CA LEU A 132 7.28 -12.51 22.80
C LEU A 132 7.52 -13.97 22.39
N ASN A 133 8.71 -14.51 22.64
CA ASN A 133 9.01 -15.93 22.40
C ASN A 133 8.40 -16.88 23.45
N PHE A 134 7.99 -16.37 24.61
CA PHE A 134 7.23 -17.15 25.58
C PHE A 134 5.77 -17.33 25.17
N LEU A 135 5.23 -16.49 24.29
CA LEU A 135 3.89 -16.69 23.71
C LEU A 135 3.92 -17.94 22.83
N GLN A 136 3.32 -19.03 23.33
CA GLN A 136 3.27 -20.30 22.64
C GLN A 136 2.24 -20.28 21.51
N ASN A 137 2.36 -21.21 20.56
CA ASN A 137 1.37 -21.39 19.50
C ASN A 137 0.00 -21.81 20.07
N GLY A 138 -1.08 -21.45 19.38
CA GLY A 138 -2.44 -21.92 19.69
C GLY A 138 -3.43 -20.81 20.08
N PHE A 139 -2.96 -19.56 20.19
CA PHE A 139 -3.85 -18.43 20.40
C PHE A 139 -4.73 -18.20 19.18
N ASN A 140 -6.00 -17.86 19.43
CA ASN A 140 -6.87 -17.37 18.36
C ASN A 140 -6.45 -15.96 17.89
N LEU A 141 -6.01 -15.12 18.84
CA LEU A 141 -5.55 -13.75 18.57
C LEU A 141 -4.73 -13.21 19.75
N ILE A 142 -3.64 -12.52 19.44
CA ILE A 142 -2.88 -11.70 20.38
C ILE A 142 -3.06 -10.24 19.99
N THR A 143 -3.46 -9.38 20.93
CA THR A 143 -3.53 -7.93 20.72
C THR A 143 -2.49 -7.25 21.61
N VAL A 144 -1.65 -6.42 21.01
CA VAL A 144 -0.71 -5.55 21.70
C VAL A 144 -1.17 -4.10 21.53
N GLY A 145 -1.53 -3.47 22.63
CA GLY A 145 -2.12 -2.14 22.66
C GLY A 145 -3.65 -2.15 22.64
N SER A 146 -4.23 -0.98 22.41
CA SER A 146 -5.65 -0.68 22.57
C SER A 146 -6.01 0.66 21.92
N ASN A 147 -7.29 1.04 21.95
CA ASN A 147 -7.73 2.35 21.48
C ASN A 147 -7.19 3.53 22.31
N ASN A 148 -6.62 3.27 23.48
CA ASN A 148 -5.98 4.27 24.34
C ASN A 148 -4.45 4.17 24.33
N THR A 149 -3.87 3.27 23.54
CA THR A 149 -2.42 3.09 23.48
C THR A 149 -1.77 4.19 22.65
N GLY A 150 -0.64 4.69 23.16
CA GLY A 150 0.22 5.65 22.48
C GLY A 150 0.99 5.02 21.33
N THR A 151 2.19 5.54 21.05
CA THR A 151 3.03 5.00 19.98
C THR A 151 3.43 3.55 20.26
N ILE A 152 3.44 2.72 19.22
CA ILE A 152 4.07 1.39 19.28
C ILE A 152 5.38 1.43 18.48
N THR A 153 6.50 1.10 19.12
CA THR A 153 7.82 1.01 18.48
C THR A 153 8.36 -0.42 18.47
N ALA A 154 9.24 -0.74 17.52
CA ALA A 154 10.08 -1.93 17.61
C ALA A 154 11.53 -1.55 17.98
N ALA A 155 12.16 -2.34 18.86
CA ALA A 155 13.57 -2.23 19.24
C ALA A 155 14.41 -3.45 18.80
N GLY A 156 13.79 -4.37 18.07
CA GLY A 156 14.41 -5.57 17.51
C GLY A 156 13.49 -6.26 16.50
N ASN A 157 14.02 -7.24 15.78
CA ASN A 157 13.19 -8.10 14.93
C ASN A 157 12.25 -8.92 15.83
N VAL A 158 10.99 -9.05 15.43
CA VAL A 158 9.96 -9.78 16.19
C VAL A 158 9.35 -10.89 15.33
N SER A 159 8.92 -11.97 15.97
CA SER A 159 8.19 -13.05 15.29
C SER A 159 6.91 -13.42 16.03
N PHE A 160 5.85 -13.66 15.27
CA PHE A 160 4.56 -14.11 15.77
C PHE A 160 4.19 -15.44 15.10
N ARG A 161 3.64 -16.36 15.89
CA ARG A 161 3.16 -17.67 15.42
C ARG A 161 1.66 -17.66 15.16
N ASP A 162 0.92 -16.96 16.01
CA ASP A 162 -0.52 -16.78 15.92
C ASP A 162 -0.89 -15.39 15.36
N PRO A 163 -2.16 -15.16 14.99
CA PRO A 163 -2.66 -13.84 14.60
C PRO A 163 -2.35 -12.76 15.64
N VAL A 164 -1.86 -11.61 15.17
CA VAL A 164 -1.48 -10.46 16.00
C VAL A 164 -2.11 -9.16 15.49
N ILE A 165 -2.59 -8.33 16.42
CA ILE A 165 -2.94 -6.93 16.19
C ILE A 165 -1.99 -6.04 17.01
N LEU A 166 -1.32 -5.11 16.34
CA LEU A 166 -0.66 -3.97 16.98
C LEU A 166 -1.63 -2.77 16.90
N GLN A 167 -2.14 -2.31 18.03
CA GLN A 167 -3.21 -1.30 18.12
C GLN A 167 -2.68 -0.02 18.80
N SER A 168 -2.33 0.99 18.00
CA SER A 168 -2.00 2.35 18.46
C SER A 168 -3.18 3.29 18.27
N GLY A 169 -4.11 3.30 19.23
CA GLY A 169 -5.37 4.02 19.10
C GLY A 169 -5.29 5.55 19.13
N THR A 170 -4.21 6.12 19.67
CA THR A 170 -4.06 7.58 19.78
C THR A 170 -2.94 8.15 18.90
N SER A 171 -2.02 7.30 18.44
CA SER A 171 -0.75 7.72 17.84
C SER A 171 -0.39 6.88 16.59
N PHE A 172 0.90 6.69 16.33
CA PHE A 172 1.48 5.99 15.18
C PHE A 172 2.16 4.67 15.58
N ILE A 173 2.44 3.83 14.58
CA ILE A 173 3.28 2.63 14.71
C ILE A 173 4.60 2.87 13.95
N GLU A 174 5.74 2.60 14.59
CA GLU A 174 7.08 2.84 14.05
C GLU A 174 7.99 1.64 14.27
N THR A 175 8.21 0.85 13.21
CA THR A 175 9.06 -0.36 13.27
C THR A 175 10.18 -0.31 12.23
N THR A 176 10.53 0.88 11.74
CA THR A 176 11.66 1.03 10.82
C THR A 176 12.96 0.52 11.42
N GLY A 177 13.82 -0.04 10.58
CA GLY A 177 15.07 -0.69 10.98
C GLY A 177 14.93 -2.17 11.35
N PHE A 178 13.70 -2.67 11.55
CA PHE A 178 13.44 -4.04 11.99
C PHE A 178 12.47 -4.80 11.07
N THR A 179 12.40 -6.11 11.27
CA THR A 179 11.52 -7.01 10.53
C THR A 179 10.51 -7.66 11.46
N ILE A 180 9.22 -7.63 11.07
CA ILE A 180 8.15 -8.39 11.70
C ILE A 180 7.93 -9.67 10.88
N THR A 181 8.03 -10.85 11.51
CA THR A 181 7.90 -12.15 10.84
C THR A 181 6.70 -12.94 11.35
N GLY A 182 5.77 -13.28 10.46
CA GLY A 182 4.71 -14.24 10.73
C GLY A 182 5.15 -15.66 10.39
N THR A 183 4.84 -16.59 11.27
CA THR A 183 5.08 -18.04 11.11
C THR A 183 3.78 -18.80 11.35
N ASP A 184 3.73 -20.09 11.01
CA ASP A 184 2.53 -20.92 11.17
C ASP A 184 1.25 -20.31 10.55
N ASN A 185 0.24 -20.00 11.36
CA ASN A 185 -1.05 -19.44 10.97
C ASN A 185 -1.14 -17.91 11.21
N ALA A 186 -0.02 -17.24 11.50
CA ALA A 186 -0.01 -15.82 11.82
C ALA A 186 -0.71 -14.96 10.77
N ALA A 187 -1.48 -13.98 11.23
CA ALA A 187 -1.97 -12.85 10.45
C ALA A 187 -1.52 -11.56 11.16
N ILE A 188 -0.86 -10.66 10.44
CA ILE A 188 -0.26 -9.46 11.05
C ILE A 188 -1.13 -8.25 10.71
N THR A 189 -1.67 -7.61 11.74
CA THR A 189 -2.52 -6.43 11.59
C THR A 189 -1.92 -5.25 12.36
N LEU A 190 -1.75 -4.11 11.69
CA LEU A 190 -1.29 -2.86 12.28
C LEU A 190 -2.39 -1.81 12.15
N ASN A 191 -2.89 -1.32 13.28
CA ASN A 191 -3.92 -0.30 13.35
C ASN A 191 -3.38 0.92 14.09
N ALA A 192 -3.37 2.07 13.44
CA ALA A 192 -2.92 3.32 14.04
C ALA A 192 -3.92 4.45 13.80
N ASN A 193 -4.00 5.40 14.72
CA ASN A 193 -4.72 6.65 14.44
C ASN A 193 -3.94 7.50 13.41
N GLN A 194 -2.62 7.59 13.58
CA GLN A 194 -1.70 8.35 12.74
C GLN A 194 -0.94 7.42 11.79
N ASN A 195 0.34 7.71 11.51
CA ASN A 195 1.13 6.98 10.53
C ASN A 195 1.40 5.53 10.95
N ILE A 196 1.64 4.68 9.96
CA ILE A 196 2.32 3.40 10.17
C ILE A 196 3.57 3.41 9.31
N ASN A 197 4.73 3.31 9.95
CA ASN A 197 6.04 3.23 9.30
C ASN A 197 6.65 1.87 9.63
N VAL A 198 6.96 1.09 8.59
CA VAL A 198 7.58 -0.23 8.74
C VAL A 198 8.73 -0.37 7.76
N SER A 199 9.77 -1.13 8.13
CA SER A 199 10.74 -1.57 7.13
C SER A 199 10.20 -2.81 6.42
N ASN A 200 10.23 -3.98 7.08
CA ASN A 200 9.85 -5.24 6.45
C ASN A 200 8.77 -5.96 7.26
N ILE A 201 7.77 -6.50 6.58
CA ILE A 201 6.87 -7.53 7.12
C ILE A 201 6.91 -8.75 6.21
N ILE A 202 7.27 -9.91 6.79
CA ILE A 202 7.33 -11.18 6.08
C ILE A 202 6.34 -12.14 6.74
N ASN A 203 5.24 -12.44 6.05
CA ASN A 203 4.20 -13.36 6.48
C ASN A 203 3.67 -14.19 5.29
N PRO A 204 4.49 -15.01 4.63
CA PRO A 204 4.15 -15.63 3.35
C PRO A 204 2.90 -16.53 3.41
N ASN A 205 2.61 -17.12 4.57
CA ASN A 205 1.45 -18.00 4.77
C ASN A 205 0.18 -17.25 5.23
N GLY A 206 0.32 -15.99 5.59
CA GLY A 206 -0.71 -15.22 6.26
C GLY A 206 -0.99 -13.87 5.63
N ASN A 207 -2.00 -13.19 6.16
CA ASN A 207 -2.38 -11.89 5.68
C ASN A 207 -1.57 -10.80 6.39
N ILE A 208 -1.37 -9.68 5.71
CA ILE A 208 -0.83 -8.45 6.30
C ILE A 208 -1.87 -7.35 6.11
N ASN A 209 -2.28 -6.70 7.19
CA ASN A 209 -3.31 -5.66 7.17
C ASN A 209 -2.79 -4.38 7.83
N PHE A 210 -3.02 -3.24 7.19
CA PHE A 210 -2.71 -1.91 7.71
C PHE A 210 -3.95 -1.04 7.67
N THR A 211 -4.25 -0.37 8.78
CA THR A 211 -5.31 0.64 8.84
C THR A 211 -4.80 1.89 9.54
N THR A 212 -4.90 3.03 8.87
CA THR A 212 -4.72 4.36 9.49
C THR A 212 -6.00 5.18 9.42
N ASN A 213 -6.34 5.89 10.49
CA ASN A 213 -7.51 6.78 10.47
C ASN A 213 -7.20 8.14 9.85
N ASN A 214 -6.05 8.72 10.22
CA ASN A 214 -5.68 10.11 9.89
C ASN A 214 -4.22 10.24 9.43
N GLY A 215 -3.53 9.12 9.19
CA GLY A 215 -2.12 9.08 8.82
C GLY A 215 -1.83 8.33 7.54
N SER A 216 -0.55 8.28 7.18
CA SER A 216 -0.02 7.60 6.01
C SER A 216 0.53 6.21 6.36
N ILE A 217 0.64 5.34 5.36
CA ILE A 217 1.36 4.06 5.47
C ILE A 217 2.66 4.17 4.67
N ASN A 218 3.80 3.90 5.31
CA ASN A 218 5.10 3.83 4.67
C ASN A 218 5.74 2.46 4.94
N ALA A 219 6.10 1.73 3.89
CA ALA A 219 6.71 0.41 4.01
C ALA A 219 7.84 0.20 2.99
N ASN A 220 8.82 -0.65 3.30
CA ASN A 220 9.88 -1.01 2.35
C ASN A 220 9.70 -2.39 1.71
N ASN A 221 9.21 -3.39 2.45
CA ASN A 221 8.92 -4.70 1.88
C ASN A 221 7.78 -5.38 2.62
N LEU A 222 6.77 -5.83 1.87
CA LEU A 222 5.60 -6.53 2.38
C LEU A 222 5.45 -7.84 1.61
N LEU A 223 5.74 -8.97 2.27
CA LEU A 223 5.59 -10.30 1.70
C LEU A 223 4.49 -11.04 2.45
N GLY A 224 3.26 -11.00 1.92
CA GLY A 224 2.10 -11.70 2.50
C GLY A 224 1.35 -12.52 1.47
N ARG A 225 0.50 -13.44 1.92
CA ARG A 225 -0.48 -14.11 1.06
C ARG A 225 -1.48 -13.12 0.45
N SER A 226 -1.88 -12.14 1.25
CA SER A 226 -2.63 -10.95 0.85
C SER A 226 -2.13 -9.75 1.64
N VAL A 227 -2.13 -8.57 1.01
CA VAL A 227 -1.72 -7.31 1.66
C VAL A 227 -2.85 -6.30 1.51
N ASN A 228 -3.47 -5.94 2.63
CA ASN A 228 -4.55 -4.95 2.69
C ASN A 228 -4.00 -3.66 3.32
N LEU A 229 -4.08 -2.54 2.59
CA LEU A 229 -3.58 -1.23 3.03
C LEU A 229 -4.72 -0.22 2.96
N THR A 230 -5.08 0.38 4.09
CA THR A 230 -6.20 1.32 4.18
C THR A 230 -5.83 2.59 4.93
N THR A 231 -6.14 3.75 4.36
CA THR A 231 -6.00 5.05 5.03
C THR A 231 -7.29 5.86 4.96
N GLY A 232 -7.60 6.61 6.01
CA GLY A 232 -8.72 7.56 6.03
C GLY A 232 -8.49 8.85 5.24
N GLY A 233 -7.37 8.96 4.51
CA GLY A 233 -7.03 10.12 3.66
C GLY A 233 -5.52 10.38 3.53
N GLY A 234 -4.69 9.73 4.34
CA GLY A 234 -3.22 9.80 4.20
C GLY A 234 -2.70 9.01 2.99
N ASN A 235 -1.44 9.24 2.66
CA ASN A 235 -0.80 8.57 1.52
C ASN A 235 -0.38 7.13 1.89
N ILE A 236 -0.26 6.28 0.88
CA ILE A 236 0.40 4.98 1.00
C ILE A 236 1.64 5.02 0.10
N THR A 237 2.82 4.82 0.68
CA THR A 237 4.10 4.84 -0.05
C THR A 237 4.89 3.58 0.24
N LEU A 238 5.23 2.84 -0.82
CA LEU A 238 6.06 1.64 -0.77
C LEU A 238 7.43 1.94 -1.42
N ASN A 239 8.49 2.04 -0.60
CA ASN A 239 9.86 2.32 -1.06
C ASN A 239 10.71 1.06 -1.00
N LEU A 240 10.74 0.35 -2.10
CA LEU A 240 11.31 -0.97 -2.21
C LEU A 240 12.80 -0.89 -2.56
N ASN A 241 13.57 -1.91 -2.19
CA ASN A 241 15.01 -1.97 -2.48
C ASN A 241 15.41 -3.21 -3.32
N GLN A 242 14.41 -3.96 -3.80
CA GLN A 242 14.57 -5.22 -4.52
C GLN A 242 13.31 -5.51 -5.34
N ASN A 243 13.30 -6.64 -6.06
CA ASN A 243 12.09 -7.15 -6.70
C ASN A 243 10.96 -7.26 -5.68
N PHE A 244 9.78 -6.80 -6.08
CA PHE A 244 8.62 -6.77 -5.23
C PHE A 244 7.44 -7.44 -5.89
N SER A 245 6.76 -8.30 -5.14
CA SER A 245 5.56 -8.99 -5.58
C SER A 245 4.50 -8.89 -4.50
N LEU A 246 3.32 -8.39 -4.85
CA LEU A 246 2.12 -8.51 -4.03
C LEU A 246 1.14 -9.47 -4.70
N ASN A 247 0.61 -10.39 -3.91
CA ASN A 247 -0.48 -11.25 -4.32
C ASN A 247 -1.78 -10.71 -3.73
N ASN A 248 -2.80 -10.52 -4.56
CA ASN A 248 -4.11 -10.02 -4.18
C ASN A 248 -4.05 -8.75 -3.29
N PRO A 249 -3.32 -7.69 -3.68
CA PRO A 249 -3.28 -6.47 -2.89
C PRO A 249 -4.66 -5.81 -2.87
N ASN A 250 -5.03 -5.21 -1.74
CA ASN A 250 -6.24 -4.40 -1.63
C ASN A 250 -5.83 -3.08 -1.00
N VAL A 251 -5.71 -2.06 -1.83
CA VAL A 251 -5.22 -0.73 -1.44
C VAL A 251 -6.38 0.24 -1.52
N GLN A 252 -6.66 0.92 -0.42
CA GLN A 252 -7.73 1.90 -0.32
C GLN A 252 -7.23 3.17 0.35
N THR A 253 -7.31 4.29 -0.35
CA THR A 253 -7.15 5.61 0.26
C THR A 253 -8.40 6.45 0.01
N ASN A 254 -8.74 7.29 0.98
CA ASN A 254 -9.83 8.25 0.86
C ASN A 254 -9.29 9.61 0.38
N GLY A 255 -8.80 9.65 -0.87
CA GLY A 255 -8.20 10.83 -1.50
C GLY A 255 -6.69 10.98 -1.33
N GLY A 256 -6.05 10.12 -0.54
CA GLY A 256 -4.59 10.08 -0.40
C GLY A 256 -3.90 9.43 -1.61
N ASN A 257 -2.64 9.77 -1.87
CA ASN A 257 -1.91 9.17 -2.99
C ASN A 257 -1.45 7.74 -2.68
N PHE A 258 -1.37 6.88 -3.70
CA PHE A 258 -0.70 5.60 -3.66
C PHE A 258 0.56 5.63 -4.52
N SER A 259 1.71 5.29 -3.93
CA SER A 259 2.99 5.28 -4.63
C SER A 259 3.79 4.01 -4.36
N ILE A 260 4.36 3.43 -5.42
CA ILE A 260 5.38 2.39 -5.32
C ILE A 260 6.62 2.84 -6.09
N ASN A 261 7.75 2.87 -5.41
CA ASN A 261 9.05 3.10 -6.02
C ASN A 261 9.95 1.88 -5.80
N SER A 262 10.43 1.28 -6.88
CA SER A 262 11.35 0.15 -6.86
C SER A 262 12.51 0.40 -7.81
N PRO A 263 13.76 0.11 -7.42
CA PRO A 263 14.88 0.05 -8.35
C PRO A 263 14.87 -1.22 -9.22
N ALA A 264 13.87 -2.09 -9.05
CA ALA A 264 13.80 -3.40 -9.68
C ALA A 264 12.36 -3.68 -10.17
N LEU A 265 11.96 -4.94 -10.35
CA LEU A 265 10.64 -5.32 -10.88
C LEU A 265 9.53 -5.07 -9.84
N ILE A 266 8.37 -4.55 -10.29
CA ILE A 266 7.09 -4.57 -9.55
C ILE A 266 6.17 -5.64 -10.18
N GLN A 267 5.68 -6.57 -9.36
CA GLN A 267 4.63 -7.54 -9.71
C GLN A 267 3.41 -7.37 -8.80
N LEU A 268 2.24 -7.15 -9.38
CA LEU A 268 0.96 -7.10 -8.66
C LEU A 268 0.05 -8.18 -9.28
N LEU A 269 -0.14 -9.28 -8.57
CA LEU A 269 -0.74 -10.51 -9.13
C LEU A 269 -2.09 -10.83 -8.47
N GLY A 270 -2.90 -11.63 -9.16
CA GLY A 270 -4.19 -12.11 -8.67
C GLY A 270 -5.33 -11.11 -8.87
N SER A 271 -6.34 -11.17 -8.01
CA SER A 271 -7.60 -10.42 -8.16
C SER A 271 -7.71 -9.23 -7.19
N GLY A 272 -6.57 -8.60 -6.90
CA GLY A 272 -6.51 -7.43 -6.04
C GLY A 272 -7.12 -6.18 -6.67
N ASN A 273 -7.19 -5.09 -5.91
CA ASN A 273 -7.59 -3.77 -6.39
C ASN A 273 -6.76 -2.64 -5.75
N ILE A 274 -6.60 -1.56 -6.49
CA ILE A 274 -6.04 -0.30 -5.98
C ILE A 274 -7.07 0.79 -6.22
N GLN A 275 -7.56 1.41 -5.14
CA GLN A 275 -8.54 2.49 -5.17
C GLN A 275 -8.08 3.68 -4.33
N THR A 276 -8.02 4.87 -4.92
CA THR A 276 -7.55 6.08 -4.19
C THR A 276 -8.57 7.20 -4.05
N THR A 277 -9.75 7.07 -4.65
CA THR A 277 -10.85 8.06 -4.54
C THR A 277 -10.39 9.50 -4.84
N GLY A 278 -9.75 9.71 -6.00
CA GLY A 278 -9.20 11.01 -6.41
C GLY A 278 -7.74 11.26 -6.04
N GLY A 279 -7.14 10.42 -5.19
CA GLY A 279 -5.69 10.47 -4.96
C GLY A 279 -4.90 9.95 -6.16
N ASN A 280 -3.68 10.43 -6.36
CA ASN A 280 -2.86 9.97 -7.48
C ASN A 280 -2.35 8.54 -7.26
N ILE A 281 -2.13 7.81 -8.36
CA ILE A 281 -1.43 6.53 -8.38
C ILE A 281 -0.11 6.72 -9.12
N THR A 282 1.01 6.40 -8.49
CA THR A 282 2.35 6.53 -9.10
C THR A 282 3.17 5.26 -8.91
N LEU A 283 3.60 4.62 -9.99
CA LEU A 283 4.53 3.50 -9.94
C LEU A 283 5.81 3.81 -10.74
N SER A 284 6.96 3.50 -10.16
CA SER A 284 8.27 3.62 -10.82
C SER A 284 9.11 2.36 -10.57
N ALA A 285 9.56 1.72 -11.64
CA ALA A 285 10.30 0.45 -11.59
C ALA A 285 11.16 0.21 -12.83
N THR A 286 11.98 -0.85 -12.83
CA THR A 286 12.63 -1.34 -14.08
C THR A 286 11.59 -1.87 -15.06
N ASN A 287 10.64 -2.65 -14.54
CA ASN A 287 9.50 -3.24 -15.23
C ASN A 287 8.29 -3.19 -14.28
N ILE A 288 7.10 -3.07 -14.85
CA ILE A 288 5.83 -3.17 -14.10
C ILE A 288 4.99 -4.27 -14.74
N ASN A 289 4.60 -5.26 -13.94
CA ASN A 289 3.65 -6.30 -14.34
C ASN A 289 2.49 -6.34 -13.34
N SER A 290 1.29 -6.00 -13.79
CA SER A 290 0.09 -5.91 -12.95
C SER A 290 -1.06 -6.67 -13.61
N GLU A 291 -1.60 -7.67 -12.92
CA GLU A 291 -2.84 -8.35 -13.29
C GLU A 291 -4.09 -7.61 -12.77
N ILE A 292 -3.91 -6.49 -12.06
CA ILE A 292 -4.97 -5.77 -11.37
C ILE A 292 -5.19 -4.37 -11.93
N ASP A 293 -6.40 -3.85 -11.68
CA ASP A 293 -6.82 -2.50 -12.06
C ASP A 293 -6.23 -1.42 -11.14
N PHE A 294 -5.87 -0.28 -11.74
CA PHE A 294 -5.50 0.94 -11.03
C PHE A 294 -6.65 1.94 -11.12
N ASN A 295 -7.29 2.24 -9.99
CA ASN A 295 -8.47 3.09 -9.96
C ASN A 295 -8.27 4.32 -9.06
N SER A 296 -8.01 5.46 -9.67
CA SER A 296 -7.93 6.75 -9.00
C SER A 296 -9.20 7.59 -9.16
N ASN A 297 -10.30 6.97 -9.58
CA ASN A 297 -11.51 7.69 -9.93
C ASN A 297 -12.13 8.46 -8.75
N ASN A 298 -12.90 9.51 -9.06
CA ASN A 298 -13.66 10.25 -8.06
C ASN A 298 -14.99 10.76 -8.62
N TYR A 299 -16.08 10.02 -8.38
CA TYR A 299 -17.41 10.41 -8.86
C TYR A 299 -17.97 11.71 -8.25
N GLN A 300 -17.33 12.24 -7.19
CA GLN A 300 -17.75 13.46 -6.51
C GLN A 300 -16.80 14.64 -6.73
N GLY A 301 -15.71 14.44 -7.48
CA GLY A 301 -14.69 15.46 -7.69
C GLY A 301 -13.79 15.13 -8.88
N GLN A 302 -12.55 15.62 -8.87
CA GLN A 302 -11.57 15.29 -9.88
C GLN A 302 -10.99 13.90 -9.62
N GLY A 303 -10.87 13.08 -10.67
CA GLY A 303 -10.13 11.83 -10.61
C GLY A 303 -8.62 12.07 -10.44
N GLY A 304 -7.93 11.20 -9.70
CA GLY A 304 -6.50 11.33 -9.48
C GLY A 304 -5.69 10.93 -10.71
N ASN A 305 -4.52 11.50 -10.88
CA ASN A 305 -3.66 11.14 -12.01
C ASN A 305 -3.07 9.73 -11.81
N ILE A 306 -2.88 8.99 -12.90
CA ILE A 306 -2.18 7.70 -12.91
C ILE A 306 -0.87 7.87 -13.69
N ASN A 307 0.26 7.68 -13.02
CA ASN A 307 1.60 7.81 -13.62
C ASN A 307 2.38 6.51 -13.44
N LEU A 308 2.64 5.80 -14.52
CA LEU A 308 3.41 4.55 -14.52
C LEU A 308 4.68 4.73 -15.33
N THR A 309 5.83 4.40 -14.75
CA THR A 309 7.13 4.55 -15.42
C THR A 309 7.97 3.29 -15.24
N ALA A 310 8.34 2.67 -16.35
CA ALA A 310 9.38 1.66 -16.43
C ALA A 310 10.68 2.33 -16.88
N THR A 311 11.82 1.95 -16.31
CA THR A 311 13.13 2.54 -16.68
C THR A 311 13.92 1.71 -17.67
N GLU A 312 13.56 0.43 -17.86
CA GLU A 312 14.28 -0.48 -18.76
C GLU A 312 13.36 -1.32 -19.63
N GLY A 313 12.32 -1.93 -19.04
CA GLY A 313 11.51 -2.95 -19.70
C GLY A 313 10.14 -2.49 -20.13
N THR A 314 9.17 -3.38 -19.90
CA THR A 314 7.76 -3.21 -20.28
C THR A 314 6.92 -2.72 -19.10
N ILE A 315 5.78 -2.14 -19.44
CA ILE A 315 4.64 -2.01 -18.53
C ILE A 315 3.53 -2.91 -19.05
N SER A 316 3.06 -3.82 -18.21
CA SER A 316 1.82 -4.58 -18.44
C SER A 316 0.86 -4.36 -17.28
N THR A 317 -0.37 -3.96 -17.56
CA THR A 317 -1.42 -3.74 -16.56
C THR A 317 -2.77 -4.26 -17.02
N ALA A 318 -3.70 -4.46 -16.07
CA ALA A 318 -5.12 -4.48 -16.41
C ALA A 318 -5.61 -3.03 -16.69
N ASN A 319 -6.79 -2.65 -16.21
CA ASN A 319 -7.40 -1.36 -16.55
C ASN A 319 -6.80 -0.19 -15.75
N LEU A 320 -6.79 0.99 -16.36
CA LEU A 320 -6.41 2.26 -15.75
C LEU A 320 -7.63 3.19 -15.73
N ASN A 321 -8.07 3.64 -14.55
CA ASN A 321 -9.25 4.47 -14.40
C ASN A 321 -8.97 5.69 -13.52
N SER A 322 -8.85 6.86 -14.15
CA SER A 322 -8.72 8.17 -13.51
C SER A 322 -9.96 9.04 -13.72
N SER A 323 -11.11 8.45 -14.06
CA SER A 323 -12.33 9.21 -14.33
C SER A 323 -12.85 10.00 -13.12
N GLY A 324 -13.64 11.04 -13.36
CA GLY A 324 -14.27 11.82 -12.29
C GLY A 324 -15.35 12.76 -12.82
N LEU A 325 -15.77 13.73 -12.02
CA LEU A 325 -16.52 14.88 -12.54
C LEU A 325 -15.68 15.62 -13.59
N THR A 326 -14.41 15.82 -13.26
CA THR A 326 -13.29 16.12 -14.17
C THR A 326 -12.38 14.89 -14.16
N GLY A 327 -11.93 14.46 -15.33
CA GLY A 327 -10.97 13.37 -15.44
C GLY A 327 -9.59 13.75 -14.89
N GLY A 328 -8.86 12.74 -14.38
CA GLY A 328 -7.43 12.83 -14.09
C GLY A 328 -6.60 12.36 -15.28
N ASP A 329 -5.38 12.85 -15.39
CA ASP A 329 -4.48 12.46 -16.49
C ASP A 329 -3.93 11.03 -16.27
N ILE A 330 -3.68 10.32 -17.37
CA ILE A 330 -3.03 9.00 -17.38
C ILE A 330 -1.75 9.10 -18.22
N THR A 331 -0.61 8.81 -17.62
CA THR A 331 0.69 8.78 -18.29
C THR A 331 1.38 7.44 -18.05
N VAL A 332 1.74 6.74 -19.13
CA VAL A 332 2.44 5.45 -19.09
C VAL A 332 3.67 5.54 -19.98
N VAL A 333 4.85 5.33 -19.41
CA VAL A 333 6.14 5.48 -20.10
C VAL A 333 6.99 4.23 -19.90
N ALA A 334 7.45 3.59 -20.98
CA ALA A 334 8.24 2.37 -20.89
C ALA A 334 9.20 2.21 -22.08
N PRO A 335 10.50 1.88 -21.88
CA PRO A 335 11.42 1.78 -23.01
C PRO A 335 11.10 0.65 -23.99
N THR A 336 10.47 -0.46 -23.55
CA THR A 336 10.27 -1.61 -24.44
C THR A 336 8.88 -1.68 -25.06
N ALA A 337 7.83 -1.80 -24.25
CA ALA A 337 6.46 -1.92 -24.73
C ALA A 337 5.47 -1.59 -23.60
N ILE A 338 4.27 -1.21 -23.98
CA ILE A 338 3.15 -0.97 -23.06
C ILE A 338 1.97 -1.83 -23.48
N ILE A 339 1.47 -2.65 -22.53
CA ILE A 339 0.29 -3.48 -22.70
C ILE A 339 -0.68 -3.13 -21.56
N THR A 340 -1.82 -2.52 -21.85
CA THR A 340 -2.82 -2.19 -20.82
C THR A 340 -4.22 -2.64 -21.21
N GLY A 341 -5.10 -2.78 -20.22
CA GLY A 341 -6.54 -2.94 -20.45
C GLY A 341 -7.19 -1.64 -20.96
N GLU A 342 -8.43 -1.43 -20.53
CA GLU A 342 -9.15 -0.18 -20.74
C GLU A 342 -8.43 0.99 -20.04
N ILE A 343 -8.30 2.10 -20.75
CA ILE A 343 -7.85 3.38 -20.21
C ILE A 343 -9.05 4.33 -20.17
N ASN A 344 -9.40 4.81 -18.98
CA ASN A 344 -10.52 5.70 -18.77
C ASN A 344 -10.10 6.93 -17.95
N SER A 345 -9.92 8.06 -18.62
CA SER A 345 -9.67 9.37 -18.03
C SER A 345 -10.87 10.31 -18.16
N SER A 346 -12.07 9.79 -18.38
CA SER A 346 -13.22 10.64 -18.73
C SER A 346 -13.69 11.56 -17.59
N GLY A 347 -14.20 12.73 -17.98
CA GLY A 347 -14.97 13.63 -17.13
C GLY A 347 -16.47 13.40 -17.36
N SER A 348 -17.24 13.20 -16.29
CA SER A 348 -18.70 12.98 -16.41
C SER A 348 -19.50 14.28 -16.52
N ILE A 349 -18.92 15.41 -16.09
CA ILE A 349 -19.55 16.73 -16.14
C ILE A 349 -18.65 17.72 -16.88
N ASP A 350 -17.41 17.81 -16.43
CA ASP A 350 -16.40 18.76 -16.89
C ASP A 350 -15.37 18.02 -17.78
N ASP A 351 -14.16 18.55 -17.88
CA ASP A 351 -13.16 18.09 -18.84
C ASP A 351 -12.74 16.63 -18.62
N GLY A 352 -12.42 15.95 -19.72
CA GLY A 352 -11.69 14.68 -19.70
C GLY A 352 -10.20 14.92 -19.40
N GLY A 353 -9.55 13.94 -18.78
CA GLY A 353 -8.12 13.94 -18.54
C GLY A 353 -7.34 13.47 -19.76
N ASN A 354 -6.10 13.94 -19.89
CA ASN A 354 -5.22 13.58 -20.99
C ASN A 354 -4.68 12.15 -20.83
N VAL A 355 -4.35 11.51 -21.94
CA VAL A 355 -3.73 10.18 -21.98
C VAL A 355 -2.44 10.26 -22.77
N ILE A 356 -1.32 9.89 -22.16
CA ILE A 356 0.00 9.82 -22.79
C ILE A 356 0.53 8.40 -22.62
N ILE A 357 0.78 7.72 -23.73
CA ILE A 357 1.39 6.38 -23.78
C ILE A 357 2.64 6.48 -24.65
N ASP A 358 3.81 6.35 -24.03
CA ASP A 358 5.10 6.62 -24.68
C ASP A 358 6.09 5.45 -24.45
N PRO A 359 6.08 4.44 -25.35
CA PRO A 359 7.15 3.48 -25.43
C PRO A 359 8.03 3.60 -26.67
N VAL A 360 9.24 3.03 -26.61
CA VAL A 360 10.03 2.88 -27.84
C VAL A 360 9.41 1.78 -28.72
N GLY A 361 9.10 0.60 -28.18
CA GLY A 361 8.45 -0.46 -28.97
C GLY A 361 6.93 -0.36 -28.95
N ASP A 362 6.27 -1.52 -28.92
CA ASP A 362 4.84 -1.64 -29.18
C ASP A 362 3.93 -1.05 -28.10
N VAL A 363 2.77 -0.56 -28.54
CA VAL A 363 1.61 -0.23 -27.72
C VAL A 363 0.48 -1.20 -28.02
N GLU A 364 -0.05 -1.83 -26.97
CA GLU A 364 -1.32 -2.54 -27.02
C GLU A 364 -2.22 -2.05 -25.88
N VAL A 365 -3.39 -1.52 -26.22
CA VAL A 365 -4.40 -1.09 -25.25
C VAL A 365 -5.76 -1.62 -25.68
N GLU A 366 -6.66 -1.91 -24.73
CA GLU A 366 -8.00 -2.38 -25.12
C GLU A 366 -8.84 -1.24 -25.72
N LEU A 367 -8.97 -0.11 -25.03
CA LEU A 367 -9.67 1.08 -25.52
C LEU A 367 -9.22 2.31 -24.73
N ILE A 368 -9.47 3.50 -25.28
CA ILE A 368 -9.18 4.78 -24.61
C ILE A 368 -10.44 5.66 -24.58
N ASN A 369 -10.93 5.92 -23.37
CA ASN A 369 -12.01 6.84 -23.09
C ASN A 369 -11.47 8.08 -22.35
N ALA A 370 -11.16 9.13 -23.11
CA ALA A 370 -10.73 10.44 -22.61
C ALA A 370 -11.82 11.50 -22.84
N GLN A 371 -13.08 11.09 -22.85
CA GLN A 371 -14.20 11.99 -23.12
C GLN A 371 -14.40 13.03 -22.00
N GLY A 372 -14.82 14.23 -22.38
CA GLY A 372 -15.34 15.23 -21.46
C GLY A 372 -16.85 15.13 -21.32
N GLY A 373 -17.38 15.66 -20.23
CA GLY A 373 -18.81 15.68 -19.96
C GLY A 373 -19.56 16.76 -20.75
N PRO A 374 -20.87 16.96 -20.48
CA PRO A 374 -21.68 17.95 -21.18
C PRO A 374 -21.16 19.39 -21.11
N ASN A 375 -20.41 19.73 -20.05
CA ASN A 375 -19.83 21.06 -19.84
C ASN A 375 -18.32 21.09 -20.09
N GLY A 376 -17.70 19.96 -20.42
CA GLY A 376 -16.26 19.82 -20.57
C GLY A 376 -15.81 19.64 -22.01
N GLN A 377 -14.52 19.85 -22.21
CA GLN A 377 -13.78 19.39 -23.38
C GLN A 377 -13.27 17.96 -23.14
N GLY A 378 -13.14 17.16 -24.19
CA GLY A 378 -12.39 15.90 -24.04
C GLY A 378 -10.90 16.15 -23.86
N GLY A 379 -10.21 15.19 -23.24
CA GLY A 379 -8.77 15.23 -23.05
C GLY A 379 -8.00 14.93 -24.35
N ASP A 380 -6.72 15.30 -24.36
CA ASP A 380 -5.81 14.95 -25.44
C ASP A 380 -5.30 13.51 -25.29
N VAL A 381 -5.19 12.77 -26.39
CA VAL A 381 -4.62 11.43 -26.44
C VAL A 381 -3.36 11.45 -27.31
N LEU A 382 -2.23 11.08 -26.72
CA LEU A 382 -0.95 10.88 -27.40
C LEU A 382 -0.50 9.42 -27.23
N LEU A 383 -0.39 8.70 -28.35
CA LEU A 383 0.26 7.40 -28.43
C LEU A 383 1.56 7.57 -29.21
N GLU A 384 2.70 7.34 -28.57
CA GLU A 384 4.04 7.60 -29.11
C GLU A 384 4.87 6.32 -29.15
N SER A 385 4.66 5.47 -30.17
CA SER A 385 5.38 4.20 -30.38
C SER A 385 6.47 4.39 -31.45
N THR A 386 7.60 5.00 -31.08
CA THR A 386 8.61 5.46 -32.06
C THR A 386 9.37 4.36 -32.81
N GLY A 387 9.32 3.14 -32.30
CA GLY A 387 10.01 1.94 -32.78
C GLY A 387 9.11 0.70 -32.84
N GLY A 388 7.78 0.86 -32.76
CA GLY A 388 6.82 -0.22 -32.74
C GLY A 388 5.48 0.13 -33.41
N PHE A 389 4.51 -0.77 -33.25
CA PHE A 389 3.13 -0.59 -33.71
C PHE A 389 2.20 -0.24 -32.57
N VAL A 390 1.07 0.38 -32.94
CA VAL A 390 -0.02 0.74 -32.02
C VAL A 390 -1.23 -0.12 -32.31
N ARG A 391 -1.76 -0.78 -31.28
CA ARG A 391 -2.95 -1.64 -31.38
C ARG A 391 -3.97 -1.23 -30.33
N VAL A 392 -5.16 -0.84 -30.77
CA VAL A 392 -6.33 -0.63 -29.89
C VAL A 392 -7.36 -1.70 -30.16
N THR A 393 -7.42 -2.71 -29.30
CA THR A 393 -7.97 -4.03 -29.65
C THR A 393 -9.49 -4.17 -29.43
N ARG A 394 -10.11 -3.20 -28.75
CA ARG A 394 -11.55 -3.19 -28.43
C ARG A 394 -12.20 -1.87 -28.78
N SER A 395 -13.50 -1.79 -28.53
CA SER A 395 -14.31 -0.61 -28.78
C SER A 395 -15.38 -0.42 -27.72
N PHE A 396 -15.92 0.79 -27.66
CA PHE A 396 -17.05 1.19 -26.81
C PHE A 396 -17.95 2.16 -27.57
N ILE A 397 -19.19 2.32 -27.10
CA ILE A 397 -20.09 3.35 -27.62
C ILE A 397 -19.79 4.65 -26.88
N ASP A 398 -19.34 5.66 -27.62
CA ASP A 398 -19.04 6.98 -27.08
C ASP A 398 -20.32 7.80 -26.79
N GLN A 399 -20.17 8.99 -26.21
CA GLN A 399 -21.30 9.86 -25.83
C GLN A 399 -22.13 10.36 -27.01
N ASN A 400 -21.62 10.25 -28.24
CA ASN A 400 -22.27 10.62 -29.49
C ASN A 400 -22.87 9.42 -30.24
N ASN A 401 -22.89 8.23 -29.61
CA ASN A 401 -23.32 6.96 -30.18
C ASN A 401 -22.42 6.43 -31.33
N ILE A 402 -21.14 6.78 -31.32
CA ILE A 402 -20.14 6.24 -32.23
C ILE A 402 -19.48 5.03 -31.57
N ASN A 403 -19.41 3.89 -32.26
CA ASN A 403 -18.59 2.76 -31.81
C ASN A 403 -17.11 3.08 -32.09
N ALA A 404 -16.36 3.41 -31.04
CA ALA A 404 -15.00 3.92 -31.12
C ALA A 404 -14.02 3.09 -30.29
N SER A 405 -12.77 3.03 -30.73
CA SER A 405 -11.64 2.49 -29.97
C SER A 405 -10.96 3.58 -29.13
N ILE A 406 -10.95 4.82 -29.64
CA ILE A 406 -10.44 6.00 -28.96
C ILE A 406 -11.49 7.11 -29.12
N SER A 407 -11.95 7.68 -28.00
CA SER A 407 -12.79 8.88 -28.02
C SER A 407 -12.29 9.96 -27.07
N THR A 408 -12.20 11.18 -27.61
CA THR A 408 -11.95 12.43 -26.88
C THR A 408 -13.12 13.39 -27.07
N ALA A 409 -14.33 12.91 -27.36
CA ALA A 409 -15.51 13.77 -27.49
C ALA A 409 -15.77 14.56 -26.18
N GLY A 410 -16.31 15.77 -26.28
CA GLY A 410 -16.75 16.57 -25.13
C GLY A 410 -17.91 17.49 -25.52
N GLY A 411 -18.75 17.86 -24.54
CA GLY A 411 -19.91 18.73 -24.79
C GLY A 411 -19.54 20.15 -25.21
N GLN A 412 -18.34 20.62 -24.87
CA GLN A 412 -17.79 21.91 -25.32
C GLN A 412 -16.76 21.78 -26.47
N GLY A 413 -16.58 20.58 -27.01
CA GLY A 413 -15.57 20.26 -28.03
C GLY A 413 -14.72 19.07 -27.61
N GLY A 414 -14.11 18.38 -28.59
CA GLY A 414 -13.19 17.30 -28.29
C GLY A 414 -11.75 17.74 -28.11
N GLY A 415 -10.98 16.92 -27.40
CA GLY A 415 -9.52 17.01 -27.38
C GLY A 415 -8.90 16.47 -28.67
N SER A 416 -7.58 16.49 -28.77
CA SER A 416 -6.84 15.96 -29.92
C SER A 416 -6.50 14.47 -29.77
N ILE A 417 -6.29 13.79 -30.90
CA ILE A 417 -5.79 12.41 -30.92
C ILE A 417 -4.58 12.38 -31.85
N THR A 418 -3.41 12.06 -31.31
CA THR A 418 -2.17 11.87 -32.08
C THR A 418 -1.64 10.47 -31.85
N ILE A 419 -1.44 9.74 -32.96
CA ILE A 419 -0.84 8.40 -32.95
C ILE A 419 0.43 8.45 -33.79
N ARG A 420 1.57 8.20 -33.18
CA ARG A 420 2.87 8.01 -33.85
C ARG A 420 3.27 6.55 -33.75
N HIS A 421 3.62 5.96 -34.88
CA HIS A 421 4.06 4.57 -34.96
C HIS A 421 5.15 4.38 -36.03
N GLN A 422 5.88 3.27 -35.97
CA GLN A 422 6.96 2.97 -36.91
C GLN A 422 6.48 2.40 -38.27
N GLY A 423 5.23 1.95 -38.39
CA GLY A 423 4.64 1.62 -39.70
C GLY A 423 4.65 2.79 -40.69
N GLY A 424 4.36 2.49 -41.95
CA GLY A 424 4.39 3.40 -43.10
C GLY A 424 4.91 2.72 -44.37
N LEU A 425 5.20 3.51 -45.40
CA LEU A 425 5.79 3.03 -46.66
C LEU A 425 7.28 3.37 -46.81
N ALA A 426 7.86 4.20 -45.92
CA ALA A 426 9.19 4.74 -46.14
C ALA A 426 10.32 3.79 -45.71
N ASN A 427 10.13 3.04 -44.62
CA ASN A 427 11.10 2.16 -43.99
C ASN A 427 10.43 0.85 -43.52
N GLU A 428 11.24 -0.19 -43.35
CA GLU A 428 10.75 -1.44 -42.74
C GLU A 428 10.57 -1.27 -41.21
N PRO A 429 9.52 -1.87 -40.61
CA PRO A 429 8.51 -2.71 -41.25
C PRO A 429 7.43 -1.92 -42.01
N ILE A 430 7.19 -2.31 -43.27
CA ILE A 430 6.13 -1.72 -44.11
C ILE A 430 4.76 -2.17 -43.61
N ALA A 431 4.02 -1.28 -42.97
CA ALA A 431 2.70 -1.56 -42.40
C ALA A 431 1.79 -0.34 -42.45
N SER A 432 0.57 -0.50 -42.96
CA SER A 432 -0.47 0.53 -42.87
C SER A 432 -1.08 0.57 -41.47
N PHE A 433 -1.64 1.71 -41.08
CA PHE A 433 -2.51 1.82 -39.93
C PHE A 433 -3.96 1.53 -40.35
N GLU A 434 -4.56 0.47 -39.81
CA GLU A 434 -5.92 0.03 -40.14
C GLU A 434 -6.92 0.48 -39.07
N VAL A 435 -7.98 1.19 -39.47
CA VAL A 435 -9.07 1.57 -38.57
C VAL A 435 -10.28 0.68 -38.86
N GLY A 436 -10.80 0.00 -37.84
CA GLY A 436 -11.91 -0.94 -37.96
C GLY A 436 -11.52 -2.41 -38.09
N ASN A 437 -10.26 -2.76 -37.82
CA ASN A 437 -9.82 -4.16 -37.84
C ASN A 437 -10.23 -4.89 -36.55
N THR A 438 -11.37 -5.56 -36.58
CA THR A 438 -11.91 -6.29 -35.41
C THR A 438 -11.09 -7.50 -34.95
N ASN A 439 -10.03 -7.90 -35.66
CA ASN A 439 -9.20 -9.06 -35.35
C ASN A 439 -7.70 -8.71 -35.32
N LEU A 440 -7.33 -7.59 -34.71
CA LEU A 440 -5.92 -7.21 -34.52
C LEU A 440 -5.14 -8.32 -33.81
N THR A 441 -3.98 -8.65 -34.38
CA THR A 441 -2.97 -9.57 -33.87
C THR A 441 -1.67 -8.82 -33.56
N GLU A 442 -0.69 -9.51 -32.98
CA GLU A 442 0.64 -8.94 -32.68
C GLU A 442 1.38 -8.36 -33.90
N ASN A 443 1.01 -8.72 -35.14
CA ASN A 443 1.66 -8.20 -36.35
C ASN A 443 0.90 -7.04 -37.01
N ASP A 444 -0.27 -6.69 -36.48
CA ASP A 444 -1.12 -5.64 -37.04
C ASP A 444 -0.83 -4.29 -36.39
N ASN A 445 -1.29 -3.22 -37.04
CA ASN A 445 -1.14 -1.84 -36.60
C ASN A 445 -2.46 -1.12 -36.87
N GLY A 446 -3.12 -0.60 -35.85
CA GLY A 446 -4.47 -0.07 -36.03
C GLY A 446 -5.37 -0.06 -34.80
N THR A 447 -6.65 0.17 -35.07
CA THR A 447 -7.74 0.16 -34.08
C THR A 447 -8.88 -0.77 -34.50
N ALA A 448 -9.56 -1.37 -33.53
CA ALA A 448 -10.69 -2.27 -33.77
C ALA A 448 -11.96 -1.55 -34.27
N ALA A 449 -12.11 -0.27 -33.97
CA ALA A 449 -13.23 0.57 -34.37
C ALA A 449 -12.76 2.02 -34.63
N ALA A 450 -13.71 2.95 -34.76
CA ALA A 450 -13.46 4.33 -35.13
C ALA A 450 -12.56 5.09 -34.13
N ILE A 451 -11.93 6.14 -34.61
CA ILE A 451 -11.19 7.13 -33.81
C ILE A 451 -11.96 8.45 -33.91
N THR A 452 -12.32 9.06 -32.79
CA THR A 452 -13.22 10.24 -32.81
C THR A 452 -12.89 11.27 -31.75
N THR A 453 -12.96 12.54 -32.13
CA THR A 453 -12.94 13.70 -31.21
C THR A 453 -14.34 14.28 -31.03
N GLY A 454 -15.37 13.58 -31.50
CA GLY A 454 -16.76 14.04 -31.53
C GLY A 454 -17.05 15.02 -32.67
N GLU A 455 -16.13 15.93 -32.99
CA GLU A 455 -16.23 16.81 -34.17
C GLU A 455 -15.70 16.13 -35.45
N PHE A 456 -14.56 15.42 -35.32
CA PHE A 456 -13.94 14.69 -36.41
C PHE A 456 -13.93 13.20 -36.09
N THR A 457 -14.12 12.37 -37.12
CA THR A 457 -14.13 10.91 -36.97
C THR A 457 -13.44 10.26 -38.15
N ILE A 458 -12.52 9.34 -37.86
CA ILE A 458 -12.03 8.35 -38.81
C ILE A 458 -12.88 7.09 -38.62
N ASN A 459 -13.73 6.79 -39.61
CA ASN A 459 -14.62 5.64 -39.56
C ASN A 459 -13.87 4.32 -39.76
N SER A 460 -14.52 3.21 -39.44
CA SER A 460 -14.03 1.86 -39.77
C SER A 460 -13.80 1.68 -41.27
N ASP A 461 -13.01 0.65 -41.61
CA ASP A 461 -12.63 0.20 -42.95
C ASP A 461 -11.73 1.17 -43.73
N ASN A 462 -10.94 1.98 -43.01
CA ASN A 462 -9.92 2.84 -43.60
C ASN A 462 -8.51 2.27 -43.36
N SER A 463 -7.65 2.37 -44.37
CA SER A 463 -6.24 1.96 -44.30
C SER A 463 -5.36 3.15 -44.64
N PHE A 464 -4.40 3.45 -43.77
CA PHE A 464 -3.50 4.60 -43.89
C PHE A 464 -2.05 4.12 -44.05
N PRO A 465 -1.54 3.99 -45.30
CA PRO A 465 -0.14 3.61 -45.54
C PRO A 465 0.85 4.77 -45.32
N GLU A 466 0.39 6.01 -45.28
CA GLU A 466 1.16 7.24 -45.08
C GLU A 466 0.51 8.08 -43.99
N SER A 467 1.19 9.16 -43.54
CA SER A 467 0.65 10.06 -42.54
C SER A 467 -0.68 10.70 -42.99
N PHE A 468 -1.63 10.79 -42.06
CA PHE A 468 -2.96 11.30 -42.32
C PHE A 468 -3.46 12.18 -41.16
N THR A 469 -4.03 13.34 -41.51
CA THR A 469 -4.62 14.26 -40.54
C THR A 469 -6.02 14.68 -40.99
N VAL A 470 -6.99 14.58 -40.08
CA VAL A 470 -8.33 15.15 -40.24
C VAL A 470 -8.71 15.92 -38.98
N GLY A 471 -8.89 17.23 -39.12
CA GLY A 471 -9.14 18.11 -37.98
C GLY A 471 -8.03 17.99 -36.93
N ASN A 472 -8.40 17.59 -35.72
CA ASN A 472 -7.51 17.37 -34.58
C ASN A 472 -7.16 15.87 -34.35
N ILE A 473 -7.37 15.01 -35.35
CA ILE A 473 -6.90 13.62 -35.37
C ILE A 473 -5.71 13.53 -36.32
N ALA A 474 -4.58 13.01 -35.84
CA ALA A 474 -3.37 12.76 -36.62
C ALA A 474 -2.87 11.32 -36.43
N ILE A 475 -2.69 10.61 -37.54
CA ILE A 475 -1.94 9.35 -37.63
C ILE A 475 -0.63 9.69 -38.34
N GLN A 476 0.48 9.47 -37.66
CA GLN A 476 1.82 9.86 -38.12
C GLN A 476 2.67 8.61 -38.29
N THR A 477 3.15 8.43 -39.51
CA THR A 477 4.00 7.32 -39.93
C THR A 477 5.46 7.75 -40.05
N ASP A 478 6.31 6.83 -40.47
CA ASP A 478 7.75 7.03 -40.68
C ASP A 478 8.14 7.96 -41.85
N ASP A 479 7.15 8.49 -42.58
CA ASP A 479 7.29 9.45 -43.67
C ASP A 479 7.43 10.91 -43.19
N ILE A 480 7.09 11.20 -41.94
CA ILE A 480 7.37 12.50 -41.32
C ILE A 480 8.82 12.49 -40.88
N ASP A 481 9.67 13.18 -41.64
CA ASP A 481 11.04 13.52 -41.25
C ASP A 481 10.99 14.43 -40.01
N VAL A 482 10.94 13.80 -38.83
CA VAL A 482 11.33 14.45 -37.58
C VAL A 482 12.83 14.66 -37.66
N THR A 483 13.24 15.71 -38.37
CA THR A 483 14.58 16.27 -38.13
C THR A 483 14.61 16.54 -36.63
N PRO A 484 15.48 15.90 -35.83
CA PRO A 484 15.49 16.14 -34.41
C PRO A 484 15.73 17.63 -34.24
N THR A 485 14.78 18.32 -33.60
CA THR A 485 15.09 19.67 -33.11
C THR A 485 16.31 19.46 -32.23
N PRO A 486 17.47 20.07 -32.55
CA PRO A 486 18.69 19.79 -31.81
C PRO A 486 18.39 20.07 -30.34
N THR A 487 18.60 19.08 -29.49
CA THR A 487 18.67 19.29 -28.05
C THR A 487 19.53 20.54 -27.85
N PRO A 488 19.06 21.61 -27.19
CA PRO A 488 19.89 22.77 -26.97
C PRO A 488 21.17 22.27 -26.31
N THR A 489 22.30 22.43 -26.99
CA THR A 489 23.62 22.12 -26.45
C THR A 489 23.64 22.72 -25.06
N PRO A 490 23.89 21.94 -23.98
CA PRO A 490 23.96 22.50 -22.65
C PRO A 490 24.96 23.66 -22.72
N THR A 491 24.49 24.87 -22.46
CA THR A 491 25.37 26.03 -22.35
C THR A 491 26.49 25.61 -21.40
N PRO A 492 27.76 25.61 -21.82
CA PRO A 492 28.84 25.18 -20.96
C PRO A 492 28.74 25.96 -19.66
N THR A 493 28.66 25.24 -18.55
CA THR A 493 28.76 25.85 -17.22
C THR A 493 30.02 26.72 -17.25
N PRO A 494 29.93 28.03 -16.93
CA PRO A 494 31.09 28.90 -16.99
C PRO A 494 32.18 28.29 -16.12
N THR A 495 33.35 28.03 -16.73
CA THR A 495 34.55 27.62 -16.01
C THR A 495 34.74 28.60 -14.84
N PRO A 496 34.87 28.13 -13.59
CA PRO A 496 35.10 29.03 -12.47
C PRO A 496 36.38 29.83 -12.74
N THR A 497 36.25 31.16 -12.74
CA THR A 497 37.39 32.07 -12.82
C THR A 497 38.40 31.67 -11.73
N PRO A 498 39.68 31.43 -12.06
CA PRO A 498 40.67 31.07 -11.06
C PRO A 498 40.78 32.17 -10.01
N THR A 499 40.64 31.79 -8.74
CA THR A 499 40.88 32.67 -7.59
C THR A 499 42.29 33.28 -7.72
N PRO A 500 42.44 34.61 -7.67
CA PRO A 500 43.76 35.23 -7.78
C PRO A 500 44.65 34.78 -6.61
N THR A 501 45.83 34.25 -6.97
CA THR A 501 46.90 33.95 -6.01
C THR A 501 47.25 35.22 -5.24
N PRO A 502 47.27 35.19 -3.89
CA PRO A 502 47.65 36.37 -3.11
C PRO A 502 49.11 36.74 -3.39
N THR A 503 49.31 37.99 -3.81
CA THR A 503 50.63 38.60 -3.94
C THR A 503 51.32 38.61 -2.58
N PRO A 504 52.54 38.07 -2.43
CA PRO A 504 53.32 38.23 -1.21
C PRO A 504 53.66 39.70 -1.03
N THR A 505 53.29 40.28 0.11
CA THR A 505 53.67 41.64 0.49
C THR A 505 55.10 41.60 1.08
N PRO A 506 55.99 42.52 0.70
CA PRO A 506 57.37 42.58 1.20
C PRO A 506 57.47 42.88 2.71
#